data_AF-A0A537ZVR7-F1
#
_entry.id   AF-A0A537ZVR7-F1
#
_cell.length_a   1.000
_cell.length_b   1.000
_cell.length_c   1.000
_cell.angle_alpha   90.00
_cell.angle_beta   90.00
_cell.angle_gamma   90.00
#
_symmetry.space_group_name_H-M   'P 1'
#
loop_
_entity.id
_entity.type
_entity.pdbx_description
1 polymer ?
#
loop_
_entity_poly.entity_id
_entity_poly.type
_entity_poly.pdbx_seq_one_letter_code
_entity_poly.pdbx_strand_id
1 'polypeptide(L)'
;VMCPVCGTALNLSFSPQADRERAFIQREINEGKTKEQIKDDLVQQYGINVLAEPPKSGFDLTAWLVPGLAILVAAVAIALGLWRWRRTGRAREAADPEEGTLDPSERERLDSDIARYDL
;
A
#
# COMPACT_ATOMS: atom_id res chain seq x y z
N VAL A 1 11.30 -3.08 26.70
CA VAL A 1 12.73 -2.76 26.43
C VAL A 1 13.55 -3.97 26.81
N MET A 2 14.45 -4.39 25.93
CA MET A 2 15.36 -5.53 26.09
C MET A 2 16.76 -4.98 26.36
N CYS A 3 17.57 -5.70 27.14
CA CYS A 3 19.01 -5.43 27.19
C CYS A 3 19.64 -6.12 25.95
N PRO A 4 20.15 -5.39 24.95
CA PRO A 4 20.70 -5.96 23.71
C PRO A 4 21.95 -6.81 23.97
N VAL A 5 22.66 -6.55 25.07
CA VAL A 5 23.83 -7.33 25.50
C VAL A 5 23.44 -8.60 26.25
N CYS A 6 22.33 -8.56 26.97
CA CYS A 6 21.91 -9.64 27.89
C CYS A 6 20.95 -10.63 27.24
N GLY A 7 20.33 -10.28 26.10
CA GLY A 7 19.38 -11.11 25.38
C GLY A 7 18.05 -11.34 26.12
N THR A 8 17.78 -10.62 27.21
CA THR A 8 16.55 -10.75 28.01
C THR A 8 15.91 -9.40 28.27
N ALA A 9 14.66 -9.41 28.74
CA ALA A 9 13.92 -8.20 29.04
C ALA A 9 14.65 -7.37 30.12
N LEU A 10 14.64 -6.05 29.95
CA LEU A 10 15.38 -5.13 30.82
C LEU A 10 14.93 -5.22 32.29
N ASN A 11 13.71 -5.68 32.57
CA ASN A 11 13.22 -5.91 33.94
C ASN A 11 13.78 -7.20 34.59
N LEU A 12 14.31 -8.13 33.81
CA LEU A 12 14.84 -9.42 34.27
C LEU A 12 16.37 -9.49 34.29
N SER A 13 17.04 -8.54 33.63
CA SER A 13 18.51 -8.43 33.58
C SER A 13 19.07 -7.61 34.75
N PHE A 14 20.04 -8.14 35.51
CA PHE A 14 20.75 -7.43 36.59
C PHE A 14 22.21 -7.12 36.25
N SER A 15 22.49 -6.81 34.98
CA SER A 15 23.84 -6.46 34.54
C SER A 15 24.12 -4.97 34.73
N PRO A 16 25.39 -4.56 34.87
CA PRO A 16 25.77 -3.14 34.90
C PRO A 16 25.35 -2.36 33.64
N GLN A 17 25.13 -3.05 32.52
CA GLN A 17 24.59 -2.45 31.28
C GLN A 17 23.10 -2.15 31.42
N ALA A 18 22.33 -3.10 31.95
CA ALA A 18 20.90 -2.91 32.21
C ALA A 18 20.64 -1.77 33.21
N ASP A 19 21.49 -1.61 34.21
CA ASP A 19 21.36 -0.50 35.18
C ASP A 19 21.62 0.87 34.54
N ARG A 20 22.56 0.95 33.59
CA ARG A 20 22.78 2.18 32.81
C ARG A 20 21.59 2.52 31.92
N GLU A 21 21.01 1.53 31.25
CA GLU A 21 19.81 1.72 30.44
C GLU A 21 18.62 2.19 31.30
N ARG A 22 18.43 1.62 32.50
CA ARG A 22 17.39 2.07 33.43
C ARG A 22 17.63 3.49 33.93
N ALA A 23 18.86 3.81 34.31
CA ALA A 23 19.22 5.15 34.74
C ALA A 23 18.98 6.18 33.62
N PHE A 24 19.29 5.80 32.37
CA PHE A 24 19.00 6.59 31.18
C PHE A 24 17.50 6.82 30.98
N ILE A 25 16.68 5.77 31.08
CA ILE A 25 15.22 5.92 30.98
C ILE A 25 14.69 6.84 32.09
N GLN A 26 15.18 6.66 33.32
CA GLN A 26 14.72 7.43 34.47
C GLN A 26 15.04 8.93 34.33
N ARG A 27 16.23 9.30 33.81
CA ARG A 27 16.55 10.72 33.54
C ARG A 27 15.62 11.32 32.49
N GLU A 28 15.31 10.58 31.43
CA GLU A 28 14.45 11.07 30.35
C GLU A 28 12.99 11.24 30.79
N ILE A 29 12.50 10.37 31.68
CA ILE A 29 11.20 10.53 32.36
C ILE A 29 11.20 11.79 33.25
N ASN A 30 12.27 12.01 34.01
CA ASN A 30 12.40 13.20 34.86
C ASN A 30 12.50 14.50 34.04
N GLU A 31 13.03 14.44 32.82
CA GLU A 31 13.03 15.53 31.85
C GLU A 31 11.63 15.79 31.23
N GLY A 32 10.62 15.00 31.58
CA GLY A 32 9.23 15.18 31.12
C GLY A 32 8.98 14.68 29.70
N LYS A 33 9.89 13.89 29.13
CA LYS A 33 9.75 13.37 27.77
C LYS A 33 8.62 12.34 27.68
N THR A 34 7.97 12.30 26.52
CA THR A 34 6.90 11.34 26.25
C THR A 34 7.47 9.94 25.99
N LYS A 35 6.61 8.93 26.12
CA LYS A 35 6.98 7.52 25.92
C LYS A 35 7.56 7.24 24.53
N GLU A 36 7.05 7.91 23.49
CA GLU A 36 7.62 7.83 22.14
C GLU A 36 9.03 8.43 22.07
N GLN A 37 9.23 9.63 22.62
CA GLN A 37 10.54 10.31 22.62
C GLN A 37 11.61 9.48 23.33
N ILE A 38 11.29 8.90 24.49
CA ILE A 38 12.21 8.05 25.25
C ILE A 38 12.62 6.81 24.44
N LYS A 39 11.68 6.22 23.68
CA LYS A 39 11.98 5.06 22.83
C LYS A 39 12.88 5.44 21.67
N ASP A 40 12.65 6.59 21.04
CA ASP A 40 13.48 7.07 19.92
C ASP A 40 14.91 7.37 20.39
N ASP A 41 15.06 8.01 21.56
CA ASP A 41 16.37 8.30 22.15
C ASP A 41 17.11 7.01 22.56
N LEU A 42 16.38 5.99 23.02
CA LEU A 42 16.94 4.65 23.26
C LEU A 42 17.40 3.96 21.98
N VAL A 43 16.64 4.05 20.88
CA VAL A 43 17.06 3.51 19.58
C VAL A 43 18.30 4.22 19.07
N GLN A 44 18.37 5.55 19.25
CA GLN A 44 19.51 6.34 18.82
C GLN A 44 20.80 5.96 19.57
N GLN A 45 20.73 5.68 20.87
CA GLN A 45 21.90 5.32 21.68
C GLN A 45 22.26 3.83 21.67
N TYR A 46 21.27 2.94 21.70
CA TYR A 46 21.45 1.50 21.90
C TYR A 46 21.06 0.63 20.69
N GLY A 47 20.54 1.26 19.62
CA GLY A 47 20.12 0.60 18.39
C GLY A 47 18.72 -0.01 18.44
N ILE A 48 18.22 -0.47 17.29
CA ILE A 48 16.84 -1.00 17.15
C ILE A 48 16.56 -2.25 18.02
N ASN A 49 17.60 -2.97 18.41
CA ASN A 49 17.51 -4.22 19.20
C ASN A 49 17.17 -3.96 20.68
N VAL A 50 17.17 -2.70 21.15
CA VAL A 50 16.78 -2.33 22.51
C VAL A 50 15.26 -2.38 22.70
N LEU A 51 14.48 -2.28 21.63
CA LEU A 51 13.04 -2.54 21.71
C LEU A 51 12.76 -4.04 21.56
N ALA A 52 11.94 -4.56 22.46
CA ALA A 52 11.43 -5.93 22.39
C ALA A 52 10.51 -6.18 21.16
N GLU A 53 10.02 -5.10 20.56
CA GLU A 53 9.22 -5.10 19.34
C GLU A 53 9.81 -4.05 18.39
N PRO A 54 9.98 -4.34 17.08
CA PRO A 54 10.42 -3.34 16.12
C PRO A 54 9.48 -2.11 16.19
N PRO A 55 10.03 -0.87 16.11
CA PRO A 55 9.27 0.35 16.36
C PRO A 55 8.06 0.45 15.41
N LYS A 56 6.87 0.40 16.00
CA LYS A 56 5.57 0.42 15.30
C LYS A 56 5.27 1.73 14.56
N SER A 57 6.01 2.81 14.78
CA SER A 57 5.71 4.14 14.22
C SER A 57 6.36 4.43 12.86
N GLY A 58 7.54 3.87 12.59
CA GLY A 58 8.29 4.17 11.35
C GLY A 58 8.03 3.18 10.21
N PHE A 59 7.87 1.89 10.52
CA PHE A 59 7.68 0.85 9.51
C PHE A 59 6.26 0.85 8.93
N ASP A 60 5.26 1.24 9.72
CA ASP A 60 3.84 1.22 9.34
C ASP A 60 3.54 2.22 8.22
N LEU A 61 4.13 3.43 8.28
CA LEU A 61 3.87 4.46 7.28
C LEU A 61 4.51 4.12 5.92
N THR A 62 5.75 3.63 5.89
CA THR A 62 6.36 3.18 4.63
C THR A 62 5.74 1.88 4.11
N ALA A 63 5.33 0.96 5.01
CA ALA A 63 4.64 -0.26 4.64
C ALA A 63 3.25 0.01 4.03
N TRP A 64 2.58 1.12 4.37
CA TRP A 64 1.33 1.56 3.75
C TRP A 64 1.52 2.53 2.58
N LEU A 65 2.56 3.37 2.59
CA LEU A 65 2.85 4.27 1.48
C LEU A 65 3.19 3.53 0.19
N VAL A 66 3.96 2.45 0.28
CA VAL A 66 4.32 1.61 -0.88
C VAL A 66 3.08 1.04 -1.58
N PRO A 67 2.16 0.31 -0.91
CA PRO A 67 0.94 -0.19 -1.55
C PRO A 67 -0.01 0.94 -1.97
N GLY A 68 -0.14 2.01 -1.19
CA GLY A 68 -0.96 3.17 -1.57
C GLY A 68 -0.48 3.84 -2.88
N LEU A 69 0.83 4.05 -3.01
CA LEU A 69 1.44 4.63 -4.20
C LEU A 69 1.33 3.68 -5.41
N ALA A 70 1.53 2.37 -5.21
CA ALA A 70 1.37 1.38 -6.26
C ALA A 70 -0.04 1.37 -6.85
N ILE A 71 -1.08 1.43 -5.99
CA ILE A 71 -2.48 1.49 -6.43
C ILE A 71 -2.75 2.79 -7.21
N LEU A 72 -2.26 3.93 -6.72
CA LEU A 72 -2.43 5.22 -7.41
C LEU A 72 -1.78 5.20 -8.80
N VAL A 73 -0.55 4.70 -8.92
CA VAL A 73 0.15 4.59 -10.20
C VAL A 73 -0.61 3.68 -11.18
N ALA A 74 -1.08 2.52 -10.70
CA ALA A 74 -1.87 1.61 -11.51
C ALA A 74 -3.18 2.24 -12.00
N ALA A 75 -3.90 2.94 -11.13
CA ALA A 75 -5.14 3.63 -11.48
C ALA A 75 -4.92 4.72 -12.54
N VAL A 76 -3.85 5.51 -12.41
CA VAL A 76 -3.48 6.54 -13.40
C VAL A 76 -3.11 5.90 -14.74
N ALA A 77 -2.33 4.83 -14.74
CA ALA A 77 -1.96 4.12 -15.97
C ALA A 77 -3.18 3.58 -16.72
N ILE A 78 -4.14 2.98 -15.99
CA ILE A 78 -5.40 2.49 -16.57
C ILE A 78 -6.23 3.65 -17.12
N ALA A 79 -6.38 4.73 -16.36
CA ALA A 79 -7.15 5.90 -16.80
C ALA A 79 -6.57 6.52 -18.08
N LEU A 80 -5.25 6.66 -18.17
CA LEU A 80 -4.56 7.14 -19.36
C LEU A 80 -4.70 6.18 -20.54
N GLY A 81 -4.59 4.87 -20.29
CA GLY A 81 -4.81 3.83 -21.30
C GLY A 81 -6.22 3.89 -21.90
N LEU A 82 -7.24 3.93 -21.05
CA LEU A 82 -8.64 4.07 -21.47
C LEU A 82 -8.88 5.38 -22.21
N TRP A 83 -8.34 6.49 -21.72
CA TRP A 83 -8.51 7.79 -22.37
C TRP A 83 -7.86 7.83 -23.77
N ARG A 84 -6.67 7.24 -23.90
CA ARG A 84 -5.97 7.13 -25.19
C ARG A 84 -6.73 6.21 -26.15
N TRP A 85 -7.26 5.09 -25.65
CA TRP A 85 -8.03 4.15 -26.46
C TRP A 85 -9.37 4.75 -26.92
N ARG A 86 -10.04 5.54 -26.07
CA ARG A 86 -11.26 6.29 -26.45
C ARG A 86 -10.98 7.40 -27.46
N ARG A 87 -9.81 8.04 -27.41
CA ARG A 87 -9.41 9.03 -28.43
C ARG A 87 -9.11 8.37 -29.78
N THR A 88 -8.46 7.22 -29.80
CA THR A 88 -8.22 6.47 -31.05
C THR A 88 -9.48 5.80 -31.57
N GLY A 89 -10.38 5.36 -30.69
CA GLY A 89 -11.69 4.81 -31.04
C GLY A 89 -12.62 5.85 -31.64
N ARG A 90 -12.70 7.07 -31.08
CA ARG A 90 -13.46 8.17 -31.70
C ARG A 90 -12.95 8.57 -33.09
N ALA A 91 -11.66 8.42 -33.37
CA ALA A 91 -11.13 8.66 -34.71
C ALA A 91 -11.48 7.52 -35.70
N ARG A 92 -11.81 6.32 -35.21
CA ARG A 92 -12.26 5.18 -36.01
C ARG A 92 -13.79 5.17 -36.19
N GLU A 93 -14.54 5.57 -35.17
CA GLU A 93 -16.01 5.68 -35.20
C GLU A 93 -16.48 6.88 -36.03
N ALA A 94 -15.71 7.97 -36.08
CA ALA A 94 -15.98 9.07 -37.02
C ALA A 94 -15.62 8.73 -38.48
N ALA A 95 -14.96 7.59 -38.72
CA ALA A 95 -14.52 7.13 -40.04
C ALA A 95 -15.35 5.96 -40.58
N ASP A 96 -16.36 5.48 -39.84
CA ASP A 96 -17.22 4.37 -40.27
C ASP A 96 -18.67 4.84 -40.44
N PRO A 97 -19.12 5.17 -41.66
CA PRO A 97 -20.52 5.48 -41.94
C PRO A 97 -21.40 4.22 -42.03
N GLU A 98 -20.86 3.00 -41.87
CA GLU A 98 -21.54 1.76 -42.26
C GLU A 98 -22.04 0.91 -41.08
N GLU A 99 -21.94 1.38 -39.82
CA GLU A 99 -22.58 0.71 -38.68
C GLU A 99 -24.02 1.21 -38.46
N GLY A 100 -24.95 0.75 -39.30
CA GLY A 100 -26.36 1.04 -39.04
C GLY A 100 -27.38 0.65 -40.09
N THR A 101 -27.02 -0.06 -41.16
CA THR A 101 -28.02 -0.58 -42.10
C THR A 101 -27.58 -1.96 -42.56
N LEU A 102 -28.20 -3.00 -42.01
CA LEU A 102 -28.00 -4.37 -42.47
C LEU A 102 -28.25 -4.45 -43.98
N ASP A 103 -27.35 -5.11 -44.70
CA ASP A 103 -27.52 -5.38 -46.11
C ASP A 103 -28.86 -6.14 -46.31
N PRO A 104 -29.65 -5.85 -47.36
CA PRO A 104 -30.92 -6.53 -47.60
C PRO A 104 -30.81 -8.07 -47.54
N SER A 105 -29.69 -8.63 -47.98
CA SER A 105 -29.43 -10.07 -47.94
C SER A 105 -29.22 -10.63 -46.54
N GLU A 106 -28.65 -9.84 -45.62
CA GLU A 106 -28.46 -10.24 -44.21
C GLU A 106 -29.78 -10.21 -43.44
N ARG A 107 -30.64 -9.23 -43.73
CA ARG A 107 -32.00 -9.15 -43.16
C ARG A 107 -32.86 -10.34 -43.56
N GLU A 108 -32.83 -10.73 -44.83
CA GLU A 108 -33.59 -11.89 -45.33
C GLU A 108 -33.16 -13.20 -44.64
N ARG A 109 -31.85 -13.40 -44.43
CA ARG A 109 -31.31 -14.58 -43.74
C ARG A 109 -31.72 -14.59 -42.26
N LEU A 110 -31.67 -13.43 -41.59
CA LEU A 110 -32.08 -13.30 -40.20
C LEU A 110 -33.57 -13.61 -40.02
N ASP A 111 -34.45 -13.07 -40.87
CA ASP A 111 -35.89 -13.35 -40.84
C ASP A 111 -36.17 -14.85 -41.07
N SER A 112 -35.43 -15.49 -41.98
CA SER A 112 -35.58 -16.92 -42.24
C SER A 112 -35.18 -17.82 -41.06
N ASP A 113 -34.17 -17.41 -40.29
CA ASP A 113 -33.74 -18.14 -39.09
C ASP A 113 -34.71 -17.89 -37.93
N ILE A 114 -35.21 -16.67 -37.75
CA ILE A 114 -36.24 -16.38 -36.74
C ILE A 114 -37.50 -17.21 -37.01
N ALA A 115 -37.98 -17.23 -38.26
CA ALA A 115 -39.15 -18.01 -38.65
C ALA A 115 -38.97 -19.53 -38.50
N ARG A 116 -37.73 -20.02 -38.48
CA ARG A 116 -37.41 -21.45 -38.25
C ARG A 116 -37.49 -21.84 -36.77
N TYR A 117 -37.26 -20.89 -35.86
CA TYR A 117 -37.15 -21.16 -34.42
C TYR A 117 -38.32 -20.65 -33.57
N ASP A 118 -39.21 -19.82 -34.13
CA ASP A 118 -40.52 -19.52 -33.52
C ASP A 118 -41.48 -20.71 -33.76
N LEU A 119 -41.72 -21.50 -32.70
CA LEU A 119 -42.71 -22.58 -32.62
C LEU A 119 -44.08 -22.05 -32.14
#